data_AF-A0A087UVV6-F1
#
_entry.id   AF-A0A087UVV6-F1
#
_cell.length_a   1.000
_cell.length_b   1.000
_cell.length_c   1.000
_cell.angle_alpha   90.00
_cell.angle_beta   90.00
_cell.angle_gamma   90.00
#
_symmetry.space_group_name_H-M   'P 1'
#
loop_
_entity.id
_entity.type
_entity.pdbx_description
1 polymer ?
#
loop_
_entity_poly.entity_id
_entity_poly.type
_entity_poly.pdbx_seq_one_letter_code
_entity_poly.pdbx_strand_id
1 'polypeptide(L)'
;MHIGKNIRQCGLFIDPKYPFLCTSPDGLIDENGLLEIKCPFMARFSADLSDFFSKPNSVGLRMDAENRLYLPKSHRYYYQIQGQLAITERNWCDLYIWSKADAVTLRIPVDKTFWISLIPKLEKFYVNCILPELVDPRAPRKMPLREPKYITEARAHNENLKQATASVKRKRTQDEREMEVPEADKIISSSKKNITEKRIRKPKIIFDL
;
A
#
# COMPACT_ATOMS: atom_id res chain seq x y z
N MET A 1 16.89 -19.42 -8.68
CA MET A 1 15.64 -20.13 -8.36
C MET A 1 14.89 -20.33 -9.67
N HIS A 2 14.85 -21.55 -10.21
CA HIS A 2 14.06 -21.85 -11.41
C HIS A 2 12.67 -22.27 -10.92
N ILE A 3 11.63 -21.49 -11.25
CA ILE A 3 10.22 -21.84 -10.95
C ILE A 3 9.75 -23.07 -11.77
N GLY A 4 10.63 -23.64 -12.62
CA GLY A 4 10.33 -24.79 -13.47
C GLY A 4 9.29 -24.48 -14.55
N LYS A 5 8.86 -23.22 -14.66
CA LYS A 5 7.86 -22.75 -15.61
C LYS A 5 8.51 -21.87 -16.68
N ASN A 6 7.98 -21.95 -17.89
CA ASN A 6 8.38 -21.05 -18.97
C ASN A 6 7.74 -19.68 -18.73
N ILE A 7 8.57 -18.67 -18.49
CA ILE A 7 8.13 -17.28 -18.32
C ILE A 7 8.52 -16.52 -19.58
N ARG A 8 7.51 -15.99 -20.28
CA ARG A 8 7.72 -15.15 -21.47
C ARG A 8 7.60 -13.68 -21.08
N GLN A 9 8.55 -12.86 -21.54
CA GLN A 9 8.42 -11.41 -21.46
C GLN A 9 7.26 -10.92 -22.34
N CYS A 10 6.66 -9.81 -21.92
CA CYS A 10 5.57 -9.15 -22.63
C CYS A 10 5.65 -7.63 -22.46
N GLY A 11 4.90 -6.91 -23.29
CA GLY A 11 4.74 -5.46 -23.21
C GLY A 11 3.36 -5.08 -22.68
N LEU A 12 2.84 -3.96 -23.20
CA LEU A 12 1.54 -3.43 -22.83
C LEU A 12 0.41 -4.20 -23.53
N PHE A 13 -0.59 -4.60 -22.76
CA PHE A 13 -1.88 -5.07 -23.24
C PHE A 13 -2.92 -3.98 -23.07
N ILE A 14 -3.75 -3.76 -24.08
CA ILE A 14 -4.85 -2.80 -24.06
C ILE A 14 -6.15 -3.61 -24.06
N ASP A 15 -7.10 -3.21 -23.20
CA ASP A 15 -8.42 -3.84 -23.15
C ASP A 15 -9.19 -3.53 -24.46
N PRO A 16 -9.64 -4.56 -25.20
CA PRO A 16 -10.33 -4.34 -26.48
C PRO A 16 -11.70 -3.68 -26.32
N LYS A 17 -12.35 -3.85 -25.17
CA LYS A 17 -13.66 -3.27 -24.87
C LYS A 17 -13.55 -1.87 -24.25
N TYR A 18 -12.51 -1.65 -23.45
CA TYR A 18 -12.25 -0.37 -22.78
C TYR A 18 -10.83 0.13 -23.09
N PRO A 19 -10.57 0.72 -24.27
CA PRO A 19 -9.22 1.06 -24.74
C PRO A 19 -8.40 2.02 -23.86
N PHE A 20 -9.05 2.67 -22.90
CA PHE A 20 -8.39 3.49 -21.88
C PHE A 20 -7.79 2.67 -20.72
N LEU A 21 -8.04 1.37 -20.67
CA LEU A 21 -7.46 0.44 -19.71
C LEU A 21 -6.34 -0.35 -20.37
N CYS A 22 -5.22 -0.45 -19.67
CA CYS A 22 -4.07 -1.22 -20.12
C CYS A 22 -3.30 -1.81 -18.93
N THR A 23 -2.49 -2.83 -19.22
CA THR A 23 -1.65 -3.52 -18.23
C THR A 23 -0.34 -3.97 -18.83
N SER A 24 0.72 -4.02 -18.02
CA SER A 24 2.00 -4.61 -18.38
C SER A 24 2.42 -5.55 -17.25
N PRO A 25 2.07 -6.84 -17.30
CA PRO A 25 2.54 -7.81 -16.31
C PRO A 25 4.05 -8.05 -16.45
N ASP A 26 4.70 -8.51 -15.38
CA ASP A 26 6.14 -8.78 -15.37
C ASP A 26 6.51 -10.04 -16.20
N GLY A 27 5.55 -10.95 -16.40
CA GLY A 27 5.70 -12.07 -17.31
C GLY A 27 4.42 -12.85 -17.56
N LEU A 28 4.40 -13.58 -18.67
CA LEU A 28 3.36 -14.56 -19.00
C LEU A 28 3.86 -15.94 -18.61
N ILE A 29 3.03 -16.69 -17.87
CA ILE A 29 3.31 -18.08 -17.51
C ILE A 29 2.37 -18.97 -18.30
N ASP A 30 2.94 -19.78 -19.19
CA ASP A 30 2.19 -20.64 -20.09
C ASP A 30 1.04 -19.88 -20.78
N GLU A 31 -0.09 -20.55 -21.04
CA GLU A 31 -1.25 -19.96 -21.72
C GLU A 31 -2.15 -19.14 -20.78
N ASN A 32 -2.22 -19.51 -19.50
CA ASN A 32 -3.29 -19.04 -18.60
C ASN A 32 -2.79 -18.25 -17.37
N GLY A 33 -1.47 -18.16 -17.18
CA GLY A 33 -0.86 -17.56 -16.01
C GLY A 33 -0.17 -16.24 -16.27
N LEU A 34 -0.06 -15.43 -15.22
CA LEU A 34 0.78 -14.23 -15.16
C LEU A 34 1.80 -14.36 -14.03
N LEU A 35 2.88 -13.59 -14.15
CA LEU A 35 3.84 -13.31 -13.09
C LEU A 35 3.78 -11.82 -12.74
N GLU A 36 3.72 -11.52 -11.46
CA GLU A 36 3.91 -10.17 -10.92
C GLU A 36 4.97 -10.23 -9.82
N ILE A 37 6.07 -9.52 -9.99
CA ILE A 37 7.23 -9.49 -9.09
C ILE A 37 7.19 -8.22 -8.26
N LYS A 38 7.23 -8.37 -6.93
CA LYS A 38 7.39 -7.26 -5.99
C LYS A 38 8.65 -7.43 -5.16
N CYS A 39 9.53 -6.44 -5.22
CA CYS A 39 10.76 -6.38 -4.42
C CYS A 39 10.68 -5.21 -3.42
N PRO A 40 9.92 -5.35 -2.33
CA PRO A 40 9.72 -4.27 -1.39
C PRO A 40 11.01 -3.84 -0.70
N PHE A 41 11.34 -2.56 -0.83
CA PHE A 41 12.61 -2.02 -0.35
C PHE A 41 12.86 -2.33 1.13
N MET A 42 11.83 -2.21 1.99
CA MET A 42 11.95 -2.46 3.44
C MET A 42 12.23 -3.92 3.81
N ALA A 43 11.84 -4.89 2.97
CA ALA A 43 12.08 -6.31 3.27
C ALA A 43 13.57 -6.68 3.27
N ARG A 44 14.44 -5.84 2.69
CA ARG A 44 15.91 -6.03 2.75
C ARG A 44 16.48 -5.94 4.17
N PHE A 45 15.74 -5.35 5.11
CA PHE A 45 16.18 -5.14 6.49
C PHE A 45 15.59 -6.16 7.47
N SER A 46 14.75 -7.08 6.99
CA SER A 46 14.22 -8.17 7.79
C SER A 46 15.07 -9.41 7.65
N ALA A 47 15.11 -10.21 8.71
CA ALA A 47 15.84 -11.48 8.72
C ALA A 47 15.18 -12.53 7.81
N ASP A 48 13.86 -12.48 7.68
CA ASP A 48 13.05 -13.29 6.76
C ASP A 48 11.75 -12.55 6.40
N LEU A 49 10.99 -13.09 5.44
CA LEU A 49 9.73 -12.48 5.02
C LEU A 49 8.61 -12.60 6.06
N SER A 50 8.66 -13.59 6.95
CA SER A 50 7.64 -13.80 7.98
C SER A 50 7.66 -12.68 9.03
N ASP A 51 8.85 -12.30 9.52
CA ASP A 51 9.07 -11.14 10.37
C ASP A 51 8.62 -9.86 9.65
N PHE A 52 8.94 -9.74 8.37
CA PHE A 52 8.52 -8.61 7.57
C PHE A 52 7.00 -8.49 7.45
N PHE A 53 6.27 -9.60 7.27
CA PHE A 53 4.81 -9.60 7.16
C PHE A 53 4.08 -9.29 8.46
N SER A 54 4.68 -9.60 9.61
CA SER A 54 4.11 -9.32 10.94
C SER A 54 4.03 -7.82 11.28
N LYS A 55 4.80 -6.98 10.58
CA LYS A 55 4.90 -5.54 10.86
C LYS A 55 3.74 -4.74 10.23
N PRO A 56 3.25 -3.66 10.87
CA PRO A 56 2.15 -2.86 10.35
C PRO A 56 2.42 -2.16 9.00
N ASN A 57 3.69 -2.05 8.58
CA ASN A 57 4.12 -1.52 7.28
C ASN A 57 4.53 -2.63 6.30
N SER A 58 4.07 -3.86 6.51
CA SER A 58 4.34 -4.97 5.61
C SER A 58 3.68 -4.77 4.24
N VAL A 59 4.08 -5.58 3.26
CA VAL A 59 3.77 -5.43 1.82
C VAL A 59 2.33 -5.81 1.46
N GLY A 60 1.47 -5.77 2.46
CA GLY A 60 0.04 -5.95 2.35
C GLY A 60 -0.40 -7.38 2.54
N LEU A 61 0.51 -8.36 2.62
CA LEU A 61 0.14 -9.74 2.91
C LEU A 61 -0.23 -9.90 4.38
N ARG A 62 -1.17 -10.80 4.64
CA ARG A 62 -1.67 -11.12 5.98
C ARG A 62 -1.75 -12.64 6.14
N MET A 63 -1.72 -13.10 7.38
CA MET A 63 -2.04 -14.49 7.72
C MET A 63 -3.52 -14.59 8.09
N ASP A 64 -4.17 -15.67 7.68
CA ASP A 64 -5.51 -16.03 8.16
C ASP A 64 -5.45 -16.84 9.48
N ALA A 65 -6.60 -17.27 9.97
CA ALA A 65 -6.70 -18.03 11.23
C ALA A 65 -5.99 -19.40 11.16
N GLU A 66 -5.78 -19.94 9.96
CA GLU A 66 -5.07 -21.19 9.70
C GLU A 66 -3.58 -20.97 9.36
N ASN A 67 -3.05 -19.77 9.62
CA ASN A 67 -1.67 -19.38 9.35
C ASN A 67 -1.27 -19.47 7.86
N ARG A 68 -2.23 -19.26 6.95
CA ARG A 68 -1.99 -19.20 5.51
C ARG A 68 -1.85 -17.75 5.07
N LEU A 69 -0.85 -17.51 4.23
CA LEU A 69 -0.56 -16.19 3.69
C LEU A 69 -1.58 -15.85 2.59
N TYR A 70 -2.17 -14.65 2.65
CA TYR A 70 -3.08 -14.16 1.63
C TYR A 70 -2.88 -12.66 1.36
N LEU A 71 -3.34 -12.23 0.19
CA LEU A 71 -3.39 -10.83 -0.21
C LEU A 71 -4.82 -10.31 0.03
N PRO A 72 -5.04 -9.35 0.96
CA PRO A 72 -6.33 -8.75 1.19
C PRO A 72 -6.87 -8.10 -0.09
N LYS A 73 -8.16 -8.28 -0.37
CA LYS A 73 -8.81 -7.69 -1.56
C LYS A 73 -8.79 -6.15 -1.56
N SER A 74 -8.65 -5.53 -0.38
CA SER A 74 -8.49 -4.09 -0.21
C SER A 74 -7.08 -3.58 -0.54
N HIS A 75 -6.11 -4.46 -0.76
CA HIS A 75 -4.74 -4.07 -1.02
C HIS A 75 -4.52 -3.68 -2.48
N ARG A 76 -3.72 -2.63 -2.72
CA ARG A 76 -3.45 -2.08 -4.07
C ARG A 76 -2.95 -3.10 -5.10
N TYR A 77 -2.17 -4.10 -4.67
CA TYR A 77 -1.70 -5.15 -5.58
C TYR A 77 -2.83 -6.07 -6.04
N TYR A 78 -3.86 -6.25 -5.21
CA TYR A 78 -5.01 -7.06 -5.62
C TYR A 78 -5.76 -6.34 -6.76
N TYR A 79 -6.00 -5.03 -6.62
CA TYR A 79 -6.56 -4.22 -7.71
C TYR A 79 -5.71 -4.28 -8.98
N GLN A 80 -4.38 -4.14 -8.85
CA GLN A 80 -3.46 -4.24 -9.99
C GLN A 80 -3.63 -5.60 -10.67
N ILE A 81 -3.42 -6.70 -9.95
CA ILE A 81 -3.43 -8.08 -10.48
C ILE A 81 -4.78 -8.44 -11.09
N GLN A 82 -5.89 -8.06 -10.45
CA GLN A 82 -7.22 -8.31 -11.02
C GLN A 82 -7.43 -7.58 -12.34
N GLY A 83 -6.93 -6.35 -12.47
CA GLY A 83 -6.89 -5.66 -13.76
C GLY A 83 -6.01 -6.37 -14.79
N GLN A 84 -4.82 -6.84 -14.40
CA GLN A 84 -3.95 -7.57 -15.33
C GLN A 84 -4.62 -8.84 -15.86
N LEU A 85 -5.24 -9.63 -14.97
CA LEU A 85 -5.92 -10.87 -15.31
C LEU A 85 -7.12 -10.64 -16.22
N ALA A 86 -7.92 -9.63 -15.93
CA ALA A 86 -9.09 -9.33 -16.73
C ALA A 86 -8.73 -8.82 -18.14
N ILE A 87 -7.77 -7.91 -18.26
CA ILE A 87 -7.36 -7.33 -19.54
C ILE A 87 -6.64 -8.35 -20.43
N THR A 88 -5.87 -9.26 -19.83
CA THR A 88 -5.15 -10.32 -20.58
C THR A 88 -5.96 -11.60 -20.76
N GLU A 89 -7.20 -11.65 -20.25
CA GLU A 89 -8.08 -12.82 -20.25
C GLU A 89 -7.45 -14.09 -19.66
N ARG A 90 -6.69 -13.93 -18.55
CA ARG A 90 -5.97 -15.01 -17.87
C ARG A 90 -6.61 -15.40 -16.54
N ASN A 91 -6.31 -16.62 -16.10
CA ASN A 91 -7.04 -17.27 -15.01
C ASN A 91 -6.41 -17.04 -13.64
N TRP A 92 -5.08 -16.84 -13.58
CA TRP A 92 -4.36 -16.67 -12.33
C TRP A 92 -3.04 -15.92 -12.53
N CYS A 93 -2.57 -15.28 -11.45
CA CYS A 93 -1.28 -14.63 -11.38
C CYS A 93 -0.49 -15.19 -10.20
N ASP A 94 0.76 -15.60 -10.41
CA ASP A 94 1.70 -15.88 -9.35
C ASP A 94 2.33 -14.54 -8.92
N LEU A 95 1.92 -14.02 -7.75
CA LEU A 95 2.57 -12.88 -7.10
C LEU A 95 3.84 -13.38 -6.41
N TYR A 96 4.99 -13.02 -6.97
CA TYR A 96 6.30 -13.34 -6.43
C TYR A 96 6.85 -12.15 -5.63
N ILE A 97 6.94 -12.30 -4.31
CA ILE A 97 7.56 -11.30 -3.43
C ILE A 97 8.97 -11.76 -3.08
N TRP A 98 9.95 -10.95 -3.44
CA TRP A 98 11.35 -11.25 -3.24
C TRP A 98 12.04 -10.26 -2.31
N SER A 99 12.92 -10.78 -1.47
CA SER A 99 13.89 -10.03 -0.66
C SER A 99 15.26 -10.72 -0.72
N LYS A 100 16.29 -10.07 -0.18
CA LYS A 100 17.63 -10.69 -0.10
C LYS A 100 17.65 -11.95 0.78
N ALA A 101 16.80 -12.00 1.79
CA ALA A 101 16.78 -13.08 2.77
C ALA A 101 15.88 -14.24 2.36
N ASP A 102 14.74 -13.94 1.73
CA ASP A 102 13.70 -14.92 1.45
C ASP A 102 12.78 -14.47 0.30
N ALA A 103 12.03 -15.42 -0.27
CA ALA A 103 11.04 -15.17 -1.32
C ALA A 103 9.78 -16.02 -1.11
N VAL A 104 8.62 -15.42 -1.37
CA VAL A 104 7.32 -16.10 -1.30
C VAL A 104 6.54 -15.94 -2.60
N THR A 105 5.81 -16.98 -2.98
CA THR A 105 4.90 -16.96 -4.13
C THR A 105 3.47 -17.17 -3.65
N LEU A 106 2.57 -16.29 -4.03
CA LEU A 106 1.13 -16.42 -3.78
C LEU A 106 0.38 -16.47 -5.10
N ARG A 107 -0.39 -17.55 -5.33
CA ARG A 107 -1.26 -17.65 -6.51
C ARG A 107 -2.58 -16.92 -6.25
N ILE A 108 -2.90 -15.97 -7.12
CA ILE A 108 -4.12 -15.17 -7.06
C ILE A 108 -4.99 -15.53 -8.27
N PRO A 109 -6.18 -16.13 -8.07
CA PRO A 109 -7.10 -16.40 -9.16
C PRO A 109 -7.82 -15.12 -9.59
N VAL A 110 -8.33 -15.12 -10.82
CA VAL A 110 -9.21 -14.07 -11.32
C VAL A 110 -10.51 -14.02 -10.50
N ASP A 111 -10.95 -12.82 -10.17
CA ASP A 111 -12.22 -12.49 -9.53
C ASP A 111 -12.99 -11.55 -10.46
N LYS A 112 -13.77 -12.17 -11.36
CA LYS A 112 -14.53 -11.45 -12.39
C LYS A 112 -15.58 -10.51 -11.76
N THR A 113 -16.21 -10.91 -10.66
CA THR A 113 -17.20 -10.10 -9.96
C THR A 113 -16.56 -8.84 -9.39
N PHE A 114 -15.39 -8.99 -8.76
CA PHE A 114 -14.61 -7.85 -8.28
C PHE A 114 -14.25 -6.91 -9.44
N TRP A 115 -13.70 -7.43 -10.54
CA TRP A 115 -13.33 -6.61 -11.69
C TRP A 115 -14.51 -5.85 -12.30
N ILE A 116 -15.64 -6.53 -12.55
CA ILE A 116 -16.85 -5.91 -13.11
C ILE A 116 -17.34 -4.77 -12.22
N SER A 117 -17.24 -4.91 -10.89
CA SER A 117 -17.63 -3.84 -9.95
C SER A 117 -16.74 -2.59 -10.01
N LEU A 118 -15.51 -2.70 -10.56
CA LEU A 118 -14.57 -1.60 -10.69
C LEU A 118 -14.73 -0.82 -11.98
N ILE A 119 -15.17 -1.46 -13.06
CA ILE A 119 -15.27 -0.84 -14.40
C ILE A 119 -15.99 0.51 -14.37
N PRO A 120 -17.20 0.67 -13.78
CA PRO A 120 -17.88 1.97 -13.78
C PRO A 120 -17.10 3.07 -13.05
N LYS A 121 -16.31 2.71 -12.02
CA LYS A 121 -15.48 3.66 -11.28
C LYS A 121 -14.27 4.09 -12.10
N LEU A 122 -13.63 3.14 -12.79
CA LEU A 122 -12.49 3.39 -13.67
C LEU A 122 -12.89 4.24 -14.88
N GLU A 123 -14.01 3.92 -15.52
CA GLU A 123 -14.57 4.69 -16.63
C GLU A 123 -14.92 6.11 -16.19
N LYS A 124 -15.63 6.26 -15.07
CA LYS A 124 -15.97 7.57 -14.52
C LYS A 124 -14.71 8.41 -14.22
N PHE A 125 -13.66 7.78 -13.69
CA PHE A 125 -12.39 8.45 -13.43
C PHE A 125 -11.67 8.84 -14.73
N TYR A 126 -11.63 7.95 -15.72
CA TYR A 126 -11.03 8.25 -17.02
C TYR A 126 -11.73 9.44 -17.69
N VAL A 127 -13.05 9.38 -17.83
CA VAL A 127 -13.85 10.40 -18.55
C VAL A 127 -13.80 11.76 -17.85
N ASN A 128 -13.85 11.80 -16.52
CA ASN A 128 -13.97 13.06 -15.80
C ASN A 128 -12.64 13.66 -15.33
N CYS A 129 -11.58 12.85 -15.21
CA CYS A 129 -10.29 13.31 -14.69
C CYS A 129 -9.17 13.22 -15.73
N ILE A 130 -9.06 12.12 -16.47
CA ILE A 130 -7.92 11.88 -17.38
C ILE A 130 -8.18 12.51 -18.75
N LEU A 131 -9.32 12.18 -19.38
CA LEU A 131 -9.65 12.62 -20.73
C LEU A 131 -9.62 14.15 -20.90
N PRO A 132 -10.14 14.98 -19.98
CA PRO A 132 -10.07 16.43 -20.11
C PRO A 132 -8.64 16.97 -20.10
N GLU A 133 -7.73 16.31 -19.37
CA GLU A 133 -6.31 16.68 -19.32
C GLU A 133 -5.52 16.13 -20.51
N LEU A 134 -6.00 15.09 -21.19
CA LEU A 134 -5.44 14.63 -22.46
C LEU A 134 -5.83 15.56 -23.61
N VAL A 135 -7.09 16.03 -23.65
CA VAL A 135 -7.62 16.86 -24.75
C VAL A 135 -7.27 18.34 -24.58
N ASP A 136 -7.32 18.87 -23.36
CA ASP A 136 -7.07 20.29 -23.06
C ASP A 136 -6.21 20.41 -21.78
N PRO A 137 -4.90 20.07 -21.84
CA PRO A 137 -4.03 19.94 -20.68
C PRO A 137 -3.86 21.26 -19.92
N ARG A 138 -4.16 21.29 -18.63
CA ARG A 138 -4.02 22.50 -17.79
C ARG A 138 -2.64 22.65 -17.17
N ALA A 139 -1.96 21.55 -16.87
CA ALA A 139 -0.67 21.57 -16.20
C ALA A 139 0.41 22.41 -16.93
N PRO A 140 0.59 22.31 -18.26
CA PRO A 140 1.58 23.13 -18.99
C PRO A 140 1.28 24.64 -18.93
N ARG A 141 0.01 25.02 -18.70
CA ARG A 141 -0.45 26.41 -18.59
C ARG A 141 -0.43 26.92 -17.15
N LYS A 142 0.13 26.14 -16.19
CA LYS A 142 0.14 26.45 -14.76
C LYS A 142 -1.26 26.64 -14.16
N MET A 143 -2.27 26.00 -14.76
CA MET A 143 -3.63 26.02 -14.26
C MET A 143 -3.87 24.78 -13.37
N PRO A 144 -4.74 24.89 -12.34
CA PRO A 144 -5.10 23.74 -11.52
C PRO A 144 -5.85 22.68 -12.35
N LEU A 145 -5.61 21.41 -12.04
CA LEU A 145 -6.30 20.28 -12.67
C LEU A 145 -7.81 20.38 -12.48
N ARG A 146 -8.57 19.87 -13.46
CA ARG A 146 -10.02 19.75 -13.32
C ARG A 146 -10.33 18.66 -12.30
N GLU A 147 -10.85 19.05 -11.15
CA GLU A 147 -11.26 18.13 -10.08
C GLU A 147 -12.79 18.04 -10.04
N PRO A 148 -13.38 16.89 -10.43
CA PRO A 148 -14.82 16.70 -10.33
C PRO A 148 -15.32 16.77 -8.88
N LYS A 149 -16.56 17.25 -8.68
CA LYS A 149 -17.17 17.40 -7.34
C LYS A 149 -17.06 16.15 -6.46
N TYR A 150 -17.33 14.98 -7.03
CA TYR A 150 -17.27 13.71 -6.29
C TYR A 150 -15.85 13.38 -5.77
N ILE A 151 -14.79 13.85 -6.44
CA ILE A 151 -13.41 13.69 -5.96
C ILE A 151 -13.13 14.66 -4.82
N THR A 152 -13.50 15.94 -4.98
CA THR A 152 -13.28 16.95 -3.93
C THR A 152 -14.07 16.62 -2.65
N GLU A 153 -15.31 16.15 -2.79
CA GLU A 153 -16.15 15.70 -1.68
C GLU A 153 -15.55 14.47 -0.99
N ALA A 154 -15.09 13.47 -1.76
CA ALA A 154 -14.44 12.29 -1.19
C ALA A 154 -13.14 12.63 -0.45
N ARG A 155 -12.34 13.59 -0.94
CA ARG A 155 -11.13 14.07 -0.26
C ARG A 155 -11.47 14.76 1.06
N ALA A 156 -12.41 15.70 1.05
CA ALA A 156 -12.86 16.40 2.25
C ALA A 156 -13.42 15.43 3.30
N HIS A 157 -14.23 14.46 2.87
CA HIS A 157 -14.75 13.42 3.75
C HIS A 157 -13.62 12.60 4.41
N ASN A 158 -12.64 12.16 3.62
CA ASN A 158 -11.50 11.39 4.13
C ASN A 158 -10.60 12.20 5.07
N GLU A 159 -10.44 13.51 4.84
CA GLU A 159 -9.72 14.41 5.74
C GLU A 159 -10.45 14.55 7.08
N ASN A 160 -11.77 14.72 7.06
CA ASN A 160 -12.59 14.78 8.26
C ASN A 160 -12.49 13.49 9.08
N LEU A 161 -12.55 12.31 8.42
CA LEU A 161 -12.36 11.02 9.08
C LEU A 161 -10.96 10.89 9.73
N LYS A 162 -9.91 11.35 9.06
CA LYS A 162 -8.54 11.37 9.62
C LYS A 162 -8.44 12.30 10.83
N GLN A 163 -9.06 13.47 10.79
CA GLN A 163 -9.07 14.40 11.92
C GLN A 163 -9.85 13.84 13.12
N ALA A 164 -11.00 13.20 12.87
CA ALA A 164 -11.81 12.56 13.90
C ALA A 164 -11.05 11.41 14.58
N THR A 165 -10.44 10.52 13.80
CA THR A 165 -9.64 9.39 14.33
C THR A 165 -8.40 9.85 15.09
N ALA A 166 -7.71 10.89 14.63
CA ALA A 166 -6.59 11.49 15.36
C ALA A 166 -7.02 12.12 16.70
N SER A 167 -8.20 12.75 16.74
CA SER A 167 -8.76 13.35 17.94
C SER A 167 -9.17 12.29 18.98
N VAL A 168 -9.78 11.18 18.54
CA VAL A 168 -10.13 10.04 19.40
C VAL A 168 -8.86 9.39 19.98
N LYS A 169 -7.83 9.20 19.16
CA LYS A 169 -6.54 8.62 19.61
C LYS A 169 -5.86 9.51 20.67
N ARG A 170 -5.92 10.85 20.50
CA ARG A 170 -5.39 11.81 21.48
C ARG A 170 -6.13 11.76 22.82
N LYS A 171 -7.47 11.72 22.80
CA LYS A 171 -8.28 11.60 24.03
C LYS A 171 -7.96 10.31 24.79
N ARG A 172 -7.94 9.17 24.08
CA ARG A 172 -7.60 7.87 24.70
C ARG A 172 -6.21 7.85 25.33
N THR A 173 -5.21 8.45 24.68
CA THR A 173 -3.86 8.57 25.27
C THR A 173 -3.75 9.58 26.42
N GLN A 174 -4.73 10.48 26.57
CA GLN A 174 -4.79 11.42 27.69
C GLN A 174 -5.49 10.75 28.88
N ASP A 175 -6.61 10.07 28.64
CA ASP A 175 -7.33 9.27 29.65
C ASP A 175 -6.46 8.14 30.22
N GLU A 176 -5.65 7.47 29.39
CA GLU A 176 -4.70 6.43 29.82
C GLU A 176 -3.53 6.99 30.67
N ARG A 177 -3.13 8.26 30.48
CA ARG A 177 -2.11 8.92 31.31
C ARG A 177 -2.65 9.42 32.65
N GLU A 178 -3.92 9.80 32.69
CA GLU A 178 -4.59 10.29 33.90
C GLU A 178 -4.93 9.14 34.89
N MET A 179 -4.96 7.88 34.43
CA MET A 179 -5.12 6.70 35.29
C MET A 179 -3.81 6.15 35.90
N GLU A 180 -2.62 6.62 35.49
CA GLU A 180 -1.33 6.07 35.92
C GLU A 180 -0.65 6.79 37.11
N VAL A 181 -1.39 7.58 37.89
CA VAL A 181 -0.85 8.18 39.13
C VAL A 181 -1.54 7.61 40.37
N PRO A 182 -0.95 6.60 41.05
CA PRO A 182 -1.27 6.32 42.44
C PRO A 182 -0.48 7.26 43.35
N GLU A 183 -1.22 7.86 44.27
CA GLU A 183 -0.80 8.76 45.33
C GLU A 183 0.05 8.03 46.39
N ALA A 184 1.36 8.24 46.38
CA ALA A 184 2.23 8.04 47.55
C ALA A 184 3.50 8.90 47.44
N ASP A 185 3.97 9.36 48.59
CA ASP A 185 5.23 10.08 48.85
C ASP A 185 5.18 11.62 48.85
N LYS A 186 4.30 12.15 49.71
CA LYS A 186 4.77 13.15 50.69
C LYS A 186 5.58 12.42 51.76
N ILE A 187 6.69 13.02 52.19
CA ILE A 187 7.64 12.60 53.25
C ILE A 187 8.83 11.80 52.71
N ILE A 188 9.88 12.50 52.30
CA ILE A 188 11.18 12.55 53.01
C ILE A 188 11.93 13.76 52.43
N SER A 189 12.03 14.79 53.26
CA SER A 189 13.00 15.85 53.09
C SER A 189 14.40 15.32 53.41
N SER A 190 15.39 15.93 52.76
CA SER A 190 16.83 15.92 53.06
C SER A 190 17.72 14.92 52.30
N SER A 191 18.71 15.52 51.62
CA SER A 191 20.00 14.97 51.22
C SER A 191 20.07 14.08 49.96
N LYS A 192 20.37 14.70 48.81
CA LYS A 192 21.75 14.76 48.28
C LYS A 192 21.84 15.60 47.00
N LYS A 193 22.90 16.38 46.97
CA LYS A 193 23.28 17.38 45.96
C LYS A 193 23.74 16.74 44.64
N ASN A 194 23.56 17.52 43.57
CA ASN A 194 24.42 17.70 42.38
C ASN A 194 25.00 16.47 41.70
N ILE A 195 24.60 16.24 40.44
CA ILE A 195 25.53 16.16 39.29
C ILE A 195 24.80 16.74 38.07
N THR A 196 25.33 17.85 37.58
CA THR A 196 25.12 18.38 36.22
C THR A 196 25.80 17.47 35.21
N GLU A 197 25.10 17.00 34.17
CA GLU A 197 25.81 16.60 32.96
C GLU A 197 25.00 16.78 31.68
N LYS A 198 25.75 17.15 30.64
CA LYS A 198 25.35 17.88 29.46
C LYS A 198 24.47 17.06 28.50
N ARG A 199 23.46 17.73 27.95
CA ARG A 199 22.64 17.27 26.82
C ARG A 199 23.49 17.23 25.55
N ILE A 200 24.04 16.08 25.20
CA ILE A 200 24.68 15.86 23.89
C ILE A 200 23.58 15.67 22.84
N ARG A 201 23.39 16.67 21.98
CA ARG A 201 22.62 16.53 20.73
C ARG A 201 23.50 15.78 19.73
N LYS A 202 23.06 14.60 19.26
CA LYS A 202 23.66 13.97 18.08
C LYS A 202 22.95 14.45 16.79
N PRO A 203 23.70 14.69 15.70
CA PRO A 203 23.25 15.47 14.55
C PRO A 203 22.31 14.70 13.60
N LYS A 204 21.44 15.48 12.92
CA LYS A 204 20.71 15.05 11.72
C LYS A 204 21.72 14.79 10.60
N ILE A 205 21.72 13.58 10.05
CA ILE A 205 22.37 13.32 8.77
C ILE A 205 21.28 13.42 7.69
N ILE A 206 21.45 14.45 6.86
CA ILE A 206 20.79 14.65 5.58
C ILE A 206 21.60 13.85 4.56
N PHE A 207 20.93 13.07 3.71
CA PHE A 207 21.52 12.71 2.42
C PHE A 207 20.55 13.16 1.33
N ASP A 208 20.99 14.17 0.60
CA ASP A 208 20.51 14.58 -0.71
C ASP A 208 21.06 13.62 -1.77
N LEU A 209 20.20 13.36 -2.77
CA LEU A 209 20.41 12.76 -4.10
C LEU A 209 20.74 11.26 -4.19
#